data_AF-A0A7W5MYI7-F1
#
_entry.id   AF-A0A7W5MYI7-F1
#
_cell.length_a   1.000
_cell.length_b   1.000
_cell.length_c   1.000
_cell.angle_alpha   90.00
_cell.angle_beta   90.00
_cell.angle_gamma   90.00
#
_symmetry.space_group_name_H-M   'P 1'
#
loop_
_entity.id
_entity.type
_entity.pdbx_description
1 polymer ?
#
loop_
_entity_poly.entity_id
_entity_poly.type
_entity_poly.pdbx_seq_one_letter_code
_entity_poly.pdbx_strand_id
1 'polypeptide(L)'
;MKLRIASALIAGLMISAAPAAMAAAPAAASTAPVANGIAYANPQAIVGSSSAYQTAMQQRPVTYKAQIDQAKTRSDQINAQLKPLADKFQADQKNPKADRAALEAEVGQIQQIQEDGKREIQQILAPLNLAEQYVIEQISDKLDEATQRAMAKRRATIVLDVQAVVKGDPASNISQDILTELNALIPTAQLVPPAGWMPRAQREAMAQQQAQQGAAPAASGAKAPEGR
;
A
#
# COMPACT_ATOMS: atom_id res chain seq x y z
N MET A 1 36.16 -19.34 -61.47
CA MET A 1 36.16 -17.92 -61.89
C MET A 1 35.92 -17.08 -60.65
N LYS A 2 36.89 -16.24 -60.30
CA LYS A 2 36.92 -15.40 -59.09
C LYS A 2 36.08 -14.15 -59.35
N LEU A 3 35.25 -13.73 -58.40
CA LEU A 3 34.97 -12.30 -58.19
C LEU A 3 34.90 -12.03 -56.70
N ARG A 4 35.88 -11.27 -56.23
CA ARG A 4 35.98 -10.71 -54.88
C ARG A 4 35.31 -9.34 -54.92
N ILE A 5 34.47 -9.02 -53.94
CA ILE A 5 34.17 -7.64 -53.58
C ILE A 5 34.38 -7.52 -52.07
N ALA A 6 35.38 -6.73 -51.70
CA ALA A 6 35.67 -6.29 -50.36
C ALA A 6 35.01 -4.92 -50.15
N SER A 7 34.38 -4.70 -48.98
CA SER A 7 34.13 -3.40 -48.32
C SER A 7 33.52 -3.76 -46.95
N ALA A 8 34.28 -3.67 -45.85
CA ALA A 8 34.51 -2.48 -45.02
C ALA A 8 33.42 -2.28 -43.92
N LEU A 9 33.73 -2.81 -42.72
CA LEU A 9 33.75 -2.10 -41.43
C LEU A 9 32.56 -1.18 -41.08
N ILE A 10 31.64 -1.63 -40.23
CA ILE A 10 31.02 -0.81 -39.16
C ILE A 10 30.73 -1.71 -37.94
N ALA A 11 31.21 -1.28 -36.78
CA ALA A 11 30.99 -1.90 -35.48
C ALA A 11 29.48 -1.89 -35.12
N GLY A 12 28.89 -3.08 -35.00
CA GLY A 12 27.53 -3.27 -34.50
C GLY A 12 27.54 -3.48 -32.99
N LEU A 13 26.91 -2.55 -32.27
CA LEU A 13 26.67 -2.60 -30.84
C LEU A 13 25.99 -3.91 -30.42
N MET A 14 26.58 -4.60 -29.45
CA MET A 14 25.88 -5.59 -28.63
C MET A 14 24.94 -4.86 -27.68
N ILE A 15 23.64 -4.83 -27.99
CA ILE A 15 22.59 -4.47 -27.04
C ILE A 15 22.15 -5.77 -26.37
N SER A 16 22.60 -5.98 -25.14
CA SER A 16 22.00 -6.94 -24.22
C SER A 16 20.61 -6.44 -23.82
N ALA A 17 19.58 -7.22 -24.16
CA ALA A 17 18.22 -7.00 -23.69
C ALA A 17 18.12 -7.39 -22.20
N ALA A 18 18.22 -6.41 -21.31
CA ALA A 18 17.70 -6.50 -19.96
C ALA A 18 16.24 -6.01 -19.95
N PRO A 19 15.33 -6.55 -19.11
CA PRO A 19 13.99 -6.02 -18.98
C PRO A 19 14.08 -4.57 -18.50
N ALA A 20 13.63 -3.64 -19.33
CA ALA A 20 13.53 -2.23 -19.01
C ALA A 20 12.47 -2.05 -17.92
N ALA A 21 12.87 -2.18 -16.66
CA ALA A 21 12.28 -1.35 -15.62
C ALA A 21 12.53 0.09 -16.07
N MET A 22 11.48 0.81 -16.42
CA MET A 22 11.55 2.25 -16.68
C MET A 22 11.92 2.94 -15.36
N ALA A 23 13.21 2.93 -15.03
CA ALA A 23 13.78 3.92 -14.14
C ALA A 23 13.64 5.26 -14.87
N ALA A 24 12.59 6.01 -14.54
CA ALA A 24 12.51 7.40 -14.92
C ALA A 24 13.80 8.06 -14.40
N ALA A 25 14.67 8.50 -15.31
CA ALA A 25 15.75 9.41 -14.97
C ALA A 25 15.13 10.59 -14.20
N PRO A 26 15.76 11.12 -13.15
CA PRO A 26 15.23 12.27 -12.44
C PRO A 26 15.07 13.41 -13.46
N ALA A 27 13.81 13.70 -13.82
CA ALA A 27 13.50 14.86 -14.62
C ALA A 27 13.97 16.07 -13.82
N ALA A 28 14.93 16.82 -14.35
CA ALA A 28 15.34 18.08 -13.74
C ALA A 28 14.08 18.93 -13.52
N ALA A 29 13.86 19.38 -12.27
CA ALA A 29 12.73 20.23 -11.95
C ALA A 29 12.80 21.49 -12.81
N SER A 30 11.79 21.70 -13.65
CA SER A 30 11.70 22.91 -14.45
C SER A 30 11.29 24.06 -13.54
N THR A 31 12.12 25.09 -13.42
CA THR A 31 11.81 26.28 -12.61
C THR A 31 10.90 27.27 -13.34
N ALA A 32 10.56 26.98 -14.60
CA ALA A 32 9.69 27.81 -15.42
C ALA A 32 8.24 27.76 -14.91
N PRO A 33 7.49 28.89 -15.00
CA PRO A 33 6.06 28.89 -14.76
C PRO A 33 5.34 27.86 -15.65
N VAL A 34 4.32 27.20 -15.13
CA VAL A 34 3.46 26.34 -15.98
C VAL A 34 2.63 27.22 -16.90
N ALA A 35 2.54 26.81 -18.18
CA ALA A 35 1.73 27.53 -19.15
C ALA A 35 0.26 27.53 -18.69
N ASN A 36 -0.36 28.71 -18.72
CA ASN A 36 -1.78 28.92 -18.38
C ASN A 36 -2.16 28.56 -16.93
N GLY A 37 -1.20 28.33 -16.03
CA GLY A 37 -1.49 28.03 -14.62
C GLY A 37 -2.02 26.62 -14.35
N ILE A 38 -2.10 25.75 -15.36
CA ILE A 38 -2.59 24.37 -15.21
C ILE A 38 -1.40 23.44 -15.12
N ALA A 39 -1.27 22.77 -13.99
CA ALA A 39 -0.27 21.74 -13.74
C ALA A 39 -0.92 20.37 -13.59
N TYR A 40 -0.11 19.32 -13.62
CA TYR A 40 -0.54 17.99 -13.23
C TYR A 40 0.50 17.30 -12.34
N ALA A 41 0.04 16.36 -11.53
CA ALA A 41 0.89 15.60 -10.62
C ALA A 41 0.36 14.18 -10.41
N ASN A 42 1.21 13.30 -9.88
CA ASN A 42 0.82 11.97 -9.44
C ASN A 42 0.95 11.84 -7.91
N PRO A 43 -0.12 12.14 -7.15
CA PRO A 43 -0.12 12.07 -5.68
C PRO A 43 0.38 10.73 -5.13
N GLN A 44 -0.05 9.61 -5.74
CA GLN A 44 0.32 8.27 -5.28
C GLN A 44 1.82 8.00 -5.47
N ALA A 45 2.37 8.35 -6.63
CA ALA A 45 3.80 8.22 -6.89
C ALA A 45 4.63 9.13 -5.97
N ILE A 46 4.16 10.36 -5.71
CA ILE A 46 4.83 11.30 -4.80
C ILE A 46 4.94 10.73 -3.39
N VAL A 47 3.85 10.19 -2.83
CA VAL A 47 3.86 9.56 -1.49
C VAL A 47 4.85 8.39 -1.45
N GLY A 48 4.79 7.48 -2.42
CA GLY A 48 5.69 6.32 -2.49
C GLY A 48 7.16 6.67 -2.76
N SER A 49 7.43 7.79 -3.44
CA SER A 49 8.79 8.28 -3.70
C SER A 49 9.34 9.20 -2.59
N SER A 50 8.55 9.55 -1.58
CA SER A 50 8.99 10.41 -0.47
C SER A 50 10.10 9.75 0.34
N SER A 51 11.03 10.57 0.83
CA SER A 51 12.12 10.17 1.72
C SER A 51 11.60 9.46 2.96
N ALA A 52 10.57 10.01 3.60
CA ALA A 52 9.88 9.40 4.74
C ALA A 52 9.36 7.99 4.44
N TYR A 53 8.72 7.78 3.28
CA TYR A 53 8.23 6.45 2.89
C TYR A 53 9.39 5.47 2.65
N GLN A 54 10.41 5.90 1.91
CA GLN A 54 11.58 5.06 1.58
C GLN A 54 12.35 4.66 2.85
N THR A 55 12.60 5.59 3.75
CA THR A 55 13.23 5.31 5.05
C THR A 55 12.36 4.39 5.89
N ALA A 56 11.06 4.62 5.95
CA ALA A 56 10.14 3.75 6.67
C ALA A 56 10.14 2.31 6.10
N MET A 57 10.17 2.14 4.78
CA MET A 57 10.26 0.82 4.14
C MET A 57 11.52 0.06 4.55
N GLN A 58 12.66 0.75 4.67
CA GLN A 58 13.92 0.13 5.09
C GLN A 58 13.94 -0.21 6.58
N GLN A 59 13.40 0.68 7.43
CA GLN A 59 13.45 0.53 8.88
C GLN A 59 12.36 -0.38 9.44
N ARG A 60 11.20 -0.47 8.78
CA ARG A 60 10.06 -1.28 9.22
C ARG A 60 10.40 -2.75 9.50
N PRO A 61 11.07 -3.51 8.61
CA PRO A 61 11.42 -4.91 8.90
C PRO A 61 12.41 -5.03 10.06
N VAL A 62 13.19 -3.98 10.36
CA VAL A 62 14.08 -3.94 11.53
C VAL A 62 13.28 -3.70 12.81
N THR A 63 12.39 -2.70 12.82
CA THR A 63 11.53 -2.37 13.98
C THR A 63 10.59 -3.52 14.34
N TYR A 64 10.02 -4.19 13.35
CA TYR A 64 9.06 -5.29 13.53
C TYR A 64 9.69 -6.69 13.38
N LYS A 65 11.02 -6.78 13.52
CA LYS A 65 11.75 -8.05 13.34
C LYS A 65 11.21 -9.16 14.23
N ALA A 66 10.90 -8.86 15.49
CA ALA A 66 10.37 -9.83 16.43
C ALA A 66 9.04 -10.45 15.95
N GLN A 67 8.12 -9.61 15.44
CA GLN A 67 6.84 -10.06 14.90
C GLN A 67 7.03 -10.87 13.62
N ILE A 68 7.93 -10.45 12.74
CA ILE A 68 8.24 -11.16 11.50
C ILE A 68 8.84 -12.54 11.81
N ASP A 69 9.80 -12.61 12.73
CA ASP A 69 10.41 -13.87 13.16
C ASP A 69 9.36 -14.78 13.81
N GLN A 70 8.50 -14.24 14.67
CA GLN A 70 7.41 -15.00 15.29
C GLN A 70 6.41 -15.54 14.25
N ALA A 71 6.02 -14.73 13.27
CA ALA A 71 5.14 -15.15 12.19
C ALA A 71 5.77 -16.26 11.34
N LYS A 72 7.09 -16.15 11.08
CA LYS A 72 7.85 -17.20 10.39
C LYS A 72 7.87 -18.50 11.19
N THR A 73 8.25 -18.45 12.47
CA THR A 73 8.25 -19.61 13.36
C THR A 73 6.87 -20.26 13.41
N ARG A 74 5.79 -19.47 13.49
CA ARG A 74 4.43 -19.99 13.50
C ARG A 74 4.04 -20.66 12.18
N SER A 75 4.41 -20.06 11.06
CA SER A 75 4.21 -20.66 9.73
C SER A 75 4.91 -22.02 9.61
N ASP A 76 6.14 -22.12 10.08
CA ASP A 76 6.92 -23.36 10.07
C ASP A 76 6.28 -24.44 10.97
N GLN A 77 5.76 -24.05 12.14
CA GLN A 77 5.00 -24.95 13.02
C GLN A 77 3.69 -25.45 12.40
N ILE A 78 2.95 -24.58 11.72
CA ILE A 78 1.70 -24.95 11.03
C ILE A 78 2.01 -25.94 9.91
N ASN A 79 3.04 -25.67 9.10
CA ASN A 79 3.48 -26.58 8.04
C ASN A 79 3.91 -27.95 8.60
N ALA A 80 4.63 -27.98 9.72
CA ALA A 80 5.02 -29.22 10.38
C ALA A 80 3.82 -30.03 10.90
N GLN A 81 2.73 -29.37 11.31
CA GLN A 81 1.48 -30.03 11.72
C GLN A 81 0.66 -30.52 10.53
N LEU A 82 0.60 -29.74 9.44
CA LEU A 82 -0.17 -30.07 8.24
C LEU A 82 0.45 -31.21 7.44
N LYS A 83 1.78 -31.31 7.39
CA LYS A 83 2.47 -32.33 6.60
C LYS A 83 2.02 -33.77 6.92
N PRO A 84 2.07 -34.26 8.17
CA PRO A 84 1.65 -35.62 8.48
C PRO A 84 0.17 -35.87 8.22
N LEU A 85 -0.69 -34.86 8.40
CA LEU A 85 -2.13 -34.97 8.09
C LEU A 85 -2.37 -35.09 6.60
N ALA A 86 -1.66 -34.33 5.77
CA ALA A 86 -1.74 -34.43 4.33
C ALA A 86 -1.19 -35.78 3.81
N ASP A 87 -0.08 -36.25 4.37
CA ASP A 87 0.49 -37.56 4.03
C ASP A 87 -0.48 -38.69 4.39
N LYS A 88 -1.11 -38.61 5.57
CA LYS A 88 -2.13 -39.58 6.03
C LYS A 88 -3.37 -39.56 5.14
N PHE A 89 -3.92 -38.39 4.86
CA PHE A 89 -5.07 -38.23 3.97
C PHE A 89 -4.80 -38.82 2.57
N GLN A 90 -3.59 -38.60 2.02
CA GLN A 90 -3.22 -39.16 0.73
C GLN A 90 -3.03 -40.68 0.76
N ALA A 91 -2.55 -41.23 1.88
CA ALA A 91 -2.46 -42.68 2.08
C ALA A 91 -3.85 -43.32 2.20
N ASP A 92 -4.75 -42.72 2.99
CA ASP A 92 -6.11 -43.21 3.21
C ASP A 92 -6.95 -43.12 1.93
N GLN A 93 -6.80 -42.06 1.14
CA GLN A 93 -7.46 -41.97 -0.18
C GLN A 93 -7.12 -43.12 -1.13
N LYS A 94 -5.90 -43.66 -1.06
CA LYS A 94 -5.47 -44.78 -1.91
C LYS A 94 -5.96 -46.12 -1.41
N ASN A 95 -6.49 -46.18 -0.18
CA ASN A 95 -7.00 -47.40 0.40
C ASN A 95 -8.47 -47.62 -0.05
N PRO A 96 -8.76 -48.68 -0.83
CA PRO A 96 -10.12 -48.96 -1.30
C PRO A 96 -11.12 -49.32 -0.20
N LYS A 97 -10.66 -49.51 1.04
CA LYS A 97 -11.49 -49.75 2.24
C LYS A 97 -11.58 -48.53 3.17
N ALA A 98 -11.07 -47.37 2.76
CA ALA A 98 -11.08 -46.18 3.62
C ALA A 98 -12.51 -45.74 3.96
N ASP A 99 -12.71 -45.39 5.22
CA ASP A 99 -13.97 -44.84 5.70
C ASP A 99 -14.15 -43.40 5.18
N ARG A 100 -15.26 -43.17 4.47
CA ARG A 100 -15.61 -41.84 3.95
C ARG A 100 -15.78 -40.81 5.06
N ALA A 101 -16.37 -41.19 6.20
CA ALA A 101 -16.57 -40.26 7.31
C ALA A 101 -15.23 -39.83 7.92
N ALA A 102 -14.26 -40.75 7.99
CA ALA A 102 -12.91 -40.44 8.45
C ALA A 102 -12.16 -39.50 7.50
N LEU A 103 -12.28 -39.71 6.17
CA LEU A 103 -11.68 -38.83 5.17
C LEU A 103 -12.27 -37.42 5.21
N GLU A 104 -13.59 -37.29 5.39
CA GLU A 104 -14.25 -35.98 5.53
C GLU A 104 -13.79 -35.25 6.81
N ALA A 105 -13.62 -35.97 7.92
CA ALA A 105 -13.10 -35.43 9.16
C ALA A 105 -11.65 -34.93 9.01
N GLU A 106 -10.78 -35.66 8.30
CA GLU A 106 -9.41 -35.21 8.03
C GLU A 106 -9.35 -33.93 7.19
N VAL A 107 -10.20 -33.85 6.15
CA VAL A 107 -10.29 -32.63 5.33
C VAL A 107 -10.73 -31.45 6.19
N GLY A 108 -11.74 -31.63 7.04
CA GLY A 108 -12.19 -30.61 7.98
C GLY A 108 -11.08 -30.17 8.93
N GLN A 109 -10.31 -31.11 9.47
CA GLN A 109 -9.17 -30.80 10.36
C GLN A 109 -8.07 -30.01 9.64
N ILE A 110 -7.68 -30.42 8.43
CA ILE A 110 -6.67 -29.74 7.62
C ILE A 110 -7.12 -28.30 7.30
N GLN A 111 -8.38 -28.13 6.89
CA GLN A 111 -8.95 -26.82 6.59
C GLN A 111 -8.96 -25.93 7.83
N GLN A 112 -9.40 -26.45 8.97
CA GLN A 112 -9.42 -25.73 10.24
C GLN A 112 -8.02 -25.22 10.63
N ILE A 113 -7.00 -26.08 10.59
CA ILE A 113 -5.61 -25.69 10.90
C ILE A 113 -5.11 -24.61 9.94
N GLN A 114 -5.43 -24.70 8.65
CA GLN A 114 -5.05 -23.67 7.67
C GLN A 114 -5.72 -22.32 7.96
N GLU A 115 -7.01 -22.31 8.30
CA GLU A 115 -7.73 -21.08 8.60
C GLU A 115 -7.27 -20.44 9.92
N ASP A 116 -7.13 -21.23 10.98
CA ASP A 116 -6.60 -20.78 12.27
C ASP A 116 -5.18 -20.25 12.09
N GLY A 117 -4.33 -20.99 11.39
CA GLY A 117 -2.96 -20.58 11.13
C GLY A 117 -2.85 -19.26 10.38
N LYS A 118 -3.70 -19.05 9.37
CA LYS A 118 -3.78 -17.76 8.65
C LYS A 118 -4.21 -16.63 9.58
N ARG A 119 -5.24 -16.84 10.41
CA ARG A 119 -5.71 -15.83 11.38
C ARG A 119 -4.63 -15.46 12.38
N GLU A 120 -3.93 -16.43 12.94
CA GLU A 120 -2.85 -16.18 13.90
C GLU A 120 -1.68 -15.42 13.28
N ILE A 121 -1.23 -15.81 12.08
CA ILE A 121 -0.17 -15.09 11.36
C ILE A 121 -0.59 -13.66 11.08
N GLN A 122 -1.84 -13.44 10.64
CA GLN A 122 -2.38 -12.09 10.43
C GLN A 122 -2.40 -11.27 11.71
N GLN A 123 -2.74 -11.87 12.86
CA GLN A 123 -2.71 -11.18 14.16
C GLN A 123 -1.28 -10.82 14.57
N ILE A 124 -0.31 -11.72 14.36
CA ILE A 124 1.11 -11.45 14.64
C ILE A 124 1.62 -10.29 13.78
N LEU A 125 1.22 -10.25 12.50
CA LEU A 125 1.63 -9.21 11.54
C LEU A 125 0.73 -7.96 11.56
N ALA A 126 -0.35 -7.94 12.35
CA ALA A 126 -1.26 -6.79 12.43
C ALA A 126 -0.54 -5.46 12.76
N PRO A 127 0.46 -5.42 13.68
CA PRO A 127 1.21 -4.19 13.95
C PRO A 127 1.97 -3.65 12.75
N LEU A 128 2.45 -4.53 11.86
CA LEU A 128 3.17 -4.16 10.64
C LEU A 128 2.28 -3.40 9.66
N ASN A 129 1.04 -3.87 9.51
CA ASN A 129 0.04 -3.24 8.65
C ASN A 129 -0.44 -1.89 9.24
N LEU A 130 -0.61 -1.80 10.56
CA LEU A 130 -0.93 -0.54 11.23
C LEU A 130 0.18 0.49 11.08
N ALA A 131 1.44 0.08 11.19
CA ALA A 131 2.59 0.94 10.93
C ALA A 131 2.57 1.50 9.49
N GLU A 132 2.04 0.76 8.52
CA GLU A 132 1.99 1.20 7.12
C GLU A 132 1.00 2.32 6.94
N GLN A 133 -0.20 2.09 7.44
CA GLN A 133 -1.27 3.08 7.43
C GLN A 133 -0.85 4.34 8.18
N TYR A 134 -0.14 4.22 9.29
CA TYR A 134 0.33 5.38 10.05
C TYR A 134 1.41 6.19 9.32
N VAL A 135 2.36 5.53 8.65
CA VAL A 135 3.36 6.21 7.83
C VAL A 135 2.68 6.93 6.66
N ILE A 136 1.75 6.26 5.97
CA ILE A 136 1.02 6.85 4.84
C ILE A 136 0.16 8.03 5.30
N GLU A 137 -0.50 7.93 6.45
CA GLU A 137 -1.31 9.02 7.03
C GLU A 137 -0.43 10.25 7.29
N GLN A 138 0.72 10.08 7.97
CA GLN A 138 1.65 11.18 8.25
C GLN A 138 2.14 11.89 6.98
N ILE A 139 2.45 11.12 5.91
CA ILE A 139 2.91 11.70 4.64
C ILE A 139 1.76 12.41 3.94
N SER A 140 0.57 11.80 3.92
CA SER A 140 -0.62 12.36 3.27
C SER A 140 -1.08 13.66 3.92
N ASP A 141 -0.90 13.79 5.24
CA ASP A 141 -1.20 15.02 5.99
C ASP A 141 -0.33 16.22 5.60
N LYS A 142 0.82 15.98 4.95
CA LYS A 142 1.71 17.03 4.44
C LYS A 142 1.60 17.24 2.93
N LEU A 143 0.87 16.37 2.23
CA LEU A 143 0.79 16.41 0.78
C LEU A 143 0.06 17.65 0.25
N ASP A 144 -1.00 18.10 0.93
CA ASP A 144 -1.73 19.32 0.53
C ASP A 144 -0.85 20.56 0.68
N GLU A 145 -0.18 20.73 1.82
CA GLU A 145 0.76 21.84 2.05
C GLU A 145 1.93 21.81 1.05
N ALA A 146 2.50 20.62 0.77
CA ALA A 146 3.54 20.44 -0.23
C ALA A 146 3.05 20.85 -1.63
N THR A 147 1.81 20.48 -1.97
CA THR A 147 1.19 20.81 -3.25
C THR A 147 0.99 22.33 -3.39
N GLN A 148 0.46 23.00 -2.36
CA GLN A 148 0.29 24.45 -2.37
C GLN A 148 1.63 25.20 -2.52
N ARG A 149 2.67 24.76 -1.81
CA ARG A 149 4.03 25.34 -1.93
C ARG A 149 4.59 25.18 -3.34
N ALA A 150 4.45 24.00 -3.94
CA ALA A 150 4.86 23.73 -5.32
C ALA A 150 4.05 24.57 -6.33
N MET A 151 2.73 24.67 -6.15
CA MET A 151 1.86 25.50 -6.98
C MET A 151 2.29 26.97 -6.95
N ALA A 152 2.56 27.53 -5.76
CA ALA A 152 3.04 28.89 -5.61
C ALA A 152 4.37 29.12 -6.34
N LYS A 153 5.33 28.19 -6.22
CA LYS A 153 6.62 28.26 -6.92
C LYS A 153 6.47 28.18 -8.44
N ARG A 154 5.57 27.33 -8.92
CA ARG A 154 5.33 27.08 -10.35
C ARG A 154 4.29 28.02 -10.97
N ARG A 155 3.71 28.93 -10.17
CA ARG A 155 2.56 29.79 -10.54
C ARG A 155 1.38 29.01 -11.11
N ALA A 156 1.16 27.81 -10.59
CA ALA A 156 -0.01 27.00 -10.92
C ALA A 156 -1.20 27.44 -10.07
N THR A 157 -2.38 27.52 -10.68
CA THR A 157 -3.65 27.79 -9.99
C THR A 157 -4.50 26.54 -9.87
N ILE A 158 -4.24 25.52 -10.71
CA ILE A 158 -4.93 24.24 -10.72
C ILE A 158 -3.88 23.13 -10.89
N VAL A 159 -4.03 22.04 -10.12
CA VAL A 159 -3.28 20.80 -10.30
C VAL A 159 -4.27 19.68 -10.61
N LEU A 160 -4.07 19.03 -11.74
CA LEU A 160 -4.83 17.86 -12.15
C LEU A 160 -4.12 16.59 -11.70
N ASP A 161 -4.88 15.57 -11.32
CA ASP A 161 -4.33 14.23 -11.20
C ASP A 161 -3.91 13.71 -12.57
N VAL A 162 -2.74 13.07 -12.67
CA VAL A 162 -2.21 12.52 -13.91
C VAL A 162 -3.17 11.54 -14.59
N GLN A 163 -4.02 10.83 -13.83
CA GLN A 163 -5.02 9.90 -14.37
C GLN A 163 -6.09 10.62 -15.20
N ALA A 164 -6.28 11.93 -15.00
CA ALA A 164 -7.19 12.75 -15.79
C ALA A 164 -6.51 13.39 -17.03
N VAL A 165 -5.20 13.18 -17.21
CA VAL A 165 -4.40 13.81 -18.28
C VAL A 165 -3.98 12.78 -19.32
N VAL A 166 -4.57 12.85 -20.52
CA VAL A 166 -4.22 11.95 -21.64
C VAL A 166 -2.87 12.31 -22.27
N LYS A 167 -2.54 13.60 -22.34
CA LYS A 167 -1.26 14.13 -22.83
C LYS A 167 -1.03 15.51 -22.20
N GLY A 168 0.18 15.73 -21.71
CA GLY A 168 0.59 17.01 -21.12
C GLY A 168 2.03 17.33 -21.50
N ASP A 169 2.37 18.62 -21.49
CA ASP A 169 3.76 19.05 -21.58
C ASP A 169 4.51 18.62 -20.31
N PRO A 170 5.67 17.95 -20.40
CA PRO A 170 6.46 17.58 -19.23
C PRO A 170 6.77 18.74 -18.28
N ALA A 171 6.89 19.98 -18.78
CA ALA A 171 7.09 21.17 -17.97
C ALA A 171 5.87 21.50 -17.09
N SER A 172 4.68 21.01 -17.43
CA SER A 172 3.46 21.17 -16.60
C SER A 172 3.34 20.09 -15.52
N ASN A 173 4.21 19.08 -15.52
CA ASN A 173 4.30 18.11 -14.43
C ASN A 173 5.07 18.73 -13.26
N ILE A 174 4.40 18.90 -12.12
CA ILE A 174 5.00 19.46 -10.91
C ILE A 174 5.28 18.39 -9.84
N SER A 175 5.17 17.09 -10.18
CA SER A 175 5.33 16.00 -9.19
C SER A 175 6.66 16.07 -8.44
N GLN A 176 7.75 16.42 -9.13
CA GLN A 176 9.08 16.55 -8.53
C GLN A 176 9.18 17.77 -7.59
N ASP A 177 8.50 18.86 -7.92
CA ASP A 177 8.42 20.04 -7.06
C ASP A 177 7.67 19.70 -5.77
N ILE A 178 6.51 19.04 -5.88
CA ILE A 178 5.72 18.58 -4.73
C ILE A 178 6.53 17.60 -3.89
N LEU A 179 7.22 16.64 -4.51
CA LEU A 179 8.08 15.69 -3.80
C LEU A 179 9.19 16.41 -3.02
N THR A 180 9.77 17.47 -3.59
CA THR A 180 10.81 18.28 -2.93
C THR A 180 10.25 18.99 -1.71
N GLU A 181 9.08 19.64 -1.83
CA GLU A 181 8.41 20.28 -0.69
C GLU A 181 7.99 19.26 0.37
N LEU A 182 7.48 18.10 -0.04
CA LEU A 182 7.07 17.03 0.85
C LEU A 182 8.25 16.51 1.66
N ASN A 183 9.41 16.28 1.02
CA ASN A 183 10.63 15.86 1.71
C ASN A 183 11.16 16.92 2.68
N ALA A 184 10.91 18.22 2.41
CA ALA A 184 11.24 19.29 3.34
C ALA A 184 10.28 19.33 4.55
N LEU A 185 9.00 19.02 4.34
CA LEU A 185 7.97 19.01 5.38
C LEU A 185 8.01 17.77 6.28
N ILE A 186 8.28 16.61 5.70
CA ILE A 186 8.34 15.32 6.38
C ILE A 186 9.54 14.51 5.85
N PRO A 187 10.76 14.78 6.36
CA PRO A 187 11.94 14.04 5.94
C PRO A 187 11.93 12.59 6.44
N THR A 188 11.27 12.34 7.58
CA THR A 188 11.11 11.01 8.18
C THR A 188 9.70 10.85 8.73
N ALA A 189 9.17 9.63 8.69
CA ALA A 189 7.91 9.27 9.32
C ALA A 189 8.16 8.36 10.51
N GLN A 190 7.27 8.41 11.50
CA GLN A 190 7.34 7.52 12.65
C GLN A 190 6.71 6.17 12.31
N LEU A 191 7.42 5.08 12.60
CA LEU A 191 6.97 3.73 12.28
C LEU A 191 5.93 3.19 13.25
N VAL A 192 6.11 3.46 14.55
CA VAL A 192 5.24 2.92 15.59
C VAL A 192 4.10 3.89 15.83
N PRO A 193 2.84 3.50 15.57
CA PRO A 193 1.69 4.33 15.90
C PRO A 193 1.59 4.56 17.41
N PRO A 194 1.12 5.73 17.86
CA PRO A 194 0.88 5.98 19.28
C PRO A 194 -0.22 5.07 19.83
N ALA A 195 -0.21 4.85 21.15
CA ALA A 195 -1.21 4.00 21.80
C ALA A 195 -2.64 4.52 21.55
N GLY A 196 -3.56 3.62 21.21
CA GLY A 196 -4.94 3.97 20.87
C GLY A 196 -5.10 4.62 19.49
N TRP A 197 -4.04 4.75 18.69
CA TRP A 197 -4.17 5.22 17.32
C TRP A 197 -4.97 4.23 16.47
N MET A 198 -5.86 4.80 15.65
CA MET A 198 -6.71 4.05 14.73
C MET A 198 -6.65 4.72 13.36
N PRO A 199 -6.61 3.95 12.26
CA PRO A 199 -6.58 4.50 10.92
C PRO A 199 -7.73 5.48 10.66
N ARG A 200 -7.47 6.54 9.90
CA ARG A 200 -8.49 7.54 9.53
C ARG A 200 -9.81 6.92 9.04
N ALA A 201 -9.77 5.94 8.15
CA ALA A 201 -10.97 5.27 7.63
C ALA A 201 -11.82 4.63 8.75
N GLN A 202 -11.19 4.04 9.77
CA GLN A 202 -11.92 3.49 10.92
C GLN A 202 -12.49 4.60 11.80
N ARG A 203 -11.75 5.68 12.02
CA ARG A 203 -12.25 6.84 12.80
C ARG A 203 -13.46 7.49 12.12
N GLU A 204 -13.43 7.64 10.80
CA GLU A 204 -14.53 8.18 10.01
C GLU A 204 -15.75 7.26 10.04
N ALA A 205 -15.56 5.94 9.90
CA ALA A 205 -16.65 4.96 10.02
C ALA A 205 -17.30 4.99 11.41
N MET A 206 -16.50 5.09 12.48
CA MET A 206 -17.02 5.20 13.85
C MET A 206 -17.77 6.52 14.07
N ALA A 207 -17.26 7.63 13.53
CA ALA A 207 -17.93 8.93 13.60
C ALA A 207 -19.29 8.91 12.86
N GLN A 208 -19.36 8.25 11.70
CA GLN A 208 -20.62 8.08 10.96
C GLN A 208 -21.64 7.21 11.73
N GLN A 209 -21.19 6.15 12.40
CA GLN A 209 -22.05 5.32 13.24
C GLN A 209 -22.59 6.07 14.47
N GLN A 210 -21.76 6.90 15.12
CA GLN A 210 -22.19 7.76 16.24
C GLN A 210 -23.19 8.84 15.79
N ALA A 211 -22.99 9.44 14.61
CA ALA A 211 -23.92 10.42 14.06
C ALA A 211 -25.30 9.83 13.75
N GLN A 212 -25.38 8.54 13.36
CA GLN A 212 -26.64 7.84 13.11
C GLN A 212 -27.38 7.45 14.41
N GLN A 213 -26.65 7.14 15.49
CA GLN A 213 -27.25 6.79 16.79
C GLN A 213 -27.67 8.03 17.60
N GLY A 214 -27.06 9.20 17.34
CA GLY A 214 -27.45 10.48 17.93
C GLY A 214 -28.68 11.15 17.29
N ALA A 215 -29.24 10.58 16.22
CA ALA A 215 -30.38 11.13 15.47
C ALA A 215 -31.72 10.40 15.75
N ALA A 216 -31.88 9.74 16.91
CA ALA A 216 -33.19 9.30 17.35
C ALA A 216 -34.02 10.53 17.79
N PRO A 217 -35.16 10.85 17.14
CA PRO A 217 -36.00 11.95 17.58
C PRO A 217 -36.55 11.62 18.97
N ALA A 218 -36.39 12.54 19.91
CA ALA A 218 -37.10 12.52 21.18
C ALA A 218 -38.61 12.69 20.93
N ALA A 219 -39.27 11.62 20.52
CA ALA A 219 -40.72 11.53 20.43
C ALA A 219 -41.22 10.79 21.66
N SER A 220 -41.75 11.55 22.62
CA SER A 220 -42.88 11.24 23.52
C SER A 220 -42.69 11.90 24.89
N GLY A 221 -43.21 13.11 25.01
CA GLY A 221 -43.43 13.81 26.26
C GLY A 221 -44.65 14.71 26.13
N ALA A 222 -45.78 14.10 25.72
CA ALA A 222 -47.07 14.76 25.69
C ALA A 222 -47.40 15.27 27.11
N LYS A 223 -47.33 16.58 27.32
CA LYS A 223 -47.96 17.23 28.47
C LYS A 223 -49.47 17.13 28.27
N ALA A 224 -50.12 16.35 29.13
CA ALA A 224 -51.57 16.26 29.25
C ALA A 224 -52.18 17.64 29.62
N PRO A 225 -53.42 17.94 29.20
CA PRO A 225 -54.10 19.16 29.59
C PRO A 225 -54.79 18.94 30.94
N GLU A 226 -54.45 19.74 31.94
CA GLU A 226 -55.23 19.81 33.19
C GLU A 226 -55.81 21.21 33.32
N GLY A 227 -57.13 21.28 33.14
CA GLY A 227 -57.92 22.43 33.55
C GLY A 227 -58.21 22.38 35.05
N ARG A 228 -58.20 23.56 35.67
CA ARG A 228 -59.15 24.01 36.68
C ARG A 228 -59.18 25.54 36.66
#